data_AF-A0A7Y3PBG9-F1
#
_entry.id   AF-A0A7Y3PBG9-F1
#
_cell.length_a   1.000
_cell.length_b   1.000
_cell.length_c   1.000
_cell.angle_alpha   90.00
_cell.angle_beta   90.00
_cell.angle_gamma   90.00
#
_symmetry.space_group_name_H-M   'P 1'
#
loop_
_entity.id
_entity.type
_entity.pdbx_description
1 polymer ?
#
loop_
_entity_poly.entity_id
_entity_poly.type
_entity_poly.pdbx_seq_one_letter_code
_entity_poly.pdbx_strand_id
1 'polypeptide(L)'
;MNEANRSRGLIALLAAGLAGLLTGCEMSNSPLWSQNSGPRPDGPDWANLSLNLMVDKYGPPDRIELSRVVWLNRPPWKRIAVWDDMELQQFSLAKDQNLEDTIAYSVPRDKRVALRHFNGRVSVSADGSEISARSFSEARNFLSLNLADEIIRGAKTPAEAKAFDAETLKLADAGKSSPYMSGLLFTPPAPAAAP
;
A
#
# COMPACT_ATOMS: atom_id res chain seq x y z
N MET A 1 -15.39 -69.83 -12.59
CA MET A 1 -16.68 -70.48 -12.94
C MET A 1 -17.55 -70.41 -11.69
N ASN A 2 -18.57 -69.54 -11.73
CA ASN A 2 -19.70 -69.31 -10.79
C ASN A 2 -19.37 -69.09 -9.29
N GLU A 3 -20.08 -68.26 -8.51
CA GLU A 3 -21.49 -67.89 -8.56
C GLU A 3 -21.75 -66.64 -7.71
N ALA A 4 -22.76 -65.88 -8.09
CA ALA A 4 -23.20 -64.64 -7.46
C ALA A 4 -24.28 -64.84 -6.40
N ASN A 5 -24.49 -63.78 -5.61
CA ASN A 5 -25.78 -63.28 -5.12
C ASN A 5 -26.23 -63.63 -3.69
N ARG A 6 -26.36 -62.58 -2.86
CA ARG A 6 -27.29 -62.36 -1.72
C ARG A 6 -26.90 -60.99 -1.12
N SER A 7 -27.73 -60.00 -0.80
CA SER A 7 -29.18 -59.83 -0.77
C SER A 7 -29.46 -58.32 -0.68
N ARG A 8 -30.59 -57.85 -1.23
CA ARG A 8 -31.15 -56.50 -1.02
C ARG A 8 -31.81 -56.38 0.37
N GLY A 9 -31.80 -55.19 0.98
CA GLY A 9 -32.73 -54.88 2.07
C GLY A 9 -32.52 -53.58 2.86
N LEU A 10 -33.36 -52.60 2.54
CA LEU A 10 -34.04 -51.63 3.42
C LEU A 10 -33.33 -50.41 4.08
N ILE A 11 -34.04 -49.29 3.85
CA ILE A 11 -34.03 -47.94 4.42
C ILE A 11 -34.39 -47.94 5.91
N ALA A 12 -33.75 -47.11 6.73
CA ALA A 12 -34.41 -46.26 7.76
C ALA A 12 -33.43 -45.39 8.60
N LEU A 13 -33.73 -44.08 8.60
CA LEU A 13 -33.85 -43.17 9.77
C LEU A 13 -32.61 -42.63 10.54
N LEU A 14 -32.43 -41.31 10.38
CA LEU A 14 -32.33 -40.25 11.42
C LEU A 14 -31.49 -40.48 12.69
N ALA A 15 -30.44 -39.66 12.86
CA ALA A 15 -30.03 -39.05 14.15
C ALA A 15 -29.13 -37.82 13.85
N ALA A 16 -29.57 -36.61 14.20
CA ALA A 16 -29.03 -35.79 15.30
C ALA A 16 -27.52 -35.47 15.13
N GLY A 17 -27.06 -34.25 14.93
CA GLY A 17 -27.41 -32.99 15.57
C GLY A 17 -26.12 -32.42 16.16
N LEU A 18 -25.76 -31.18 15.80
CA LEU A 18 -24.93 -30.22 16.55
C LEU A 18 -24.63 -29.01 15.64
N ALA A 19 -25.60 -28.09 15.58
CA ALA A 19 -25.32 -26.73 15.14
C ALA A 19 -24.58 -26.03 16.29
N GLY A 20 -23.26 -26.03 16.24
CA GLY A 20 -22.43 -25.21 17.10
C GLY A 20 -22.58 -23.74 16.69
N LEU A 21 -23.35 -22.98 17.47
CA LEU A 21 -23.29 -21.52 17.48
C LEU A 21 -21.91 -21.12 18.02
N LEU A 22 -20.94 -20.92 17.12
CA LEU A 22 -19.78 -20.09 17.44
C LEU A 22 -20.21 -18.64 17.25
N THR A 23 -20.77 -18.06 18.31
CA THR A 23 -20.85 -16.62 18.45
C THR A 23 -19.42 -16.11 18.67
N GLY A 24 -18.67 -15.98 17.57
CA GLY A 24 -17.46 -15.18 17.55
C GLY A 24 -17.88 -13.73 17.77
N CYS A 25 -17.66 -13.20 18.97
CA CYS A 25 -17.43 -11.77 19.08
C CYS A 25 -16.08 -11.50 18.40
N GLU A 26 -16.10 -11.30 17.09
CA GLU A 26 -15.03 -10.57 16.42
C GLU A 26 -15.08 -9.16 16.97
N MET A 27 -14.21 -8.86 17.94
CA MET A 27 -13.93 -7.49 18.32
C MET A 27 -13.23 -6.85 17.12
N SER A 28 -14.00 -6.15 16.30
CA SER A 28 -13.50 -5.25 15.27
C SER A 28 -12.55 -4.26 15.93
N ASN A 29 -11.24 -4.49 15.80
CA ASN A 29 -10.17 -3.58 16.24
C ASN A 29 -9.97 -2.44 15.24
N SER A 30 -11.03 -2.04 14.53
CA SER A 30 -10.96 -0.90 13.62
C SER A 30 -10.78 0.36 14.47
N PRO A 31 -9.75 1.20 14.21
CA PRO A 31 -9.61 2.48 14.88
C PRO A 31 -10.91 3.27 14.81
N LEU A 32 -11.21 4.11 15.81
CA LEU A 32 -12.50 4.82 15.91
C LEU A 32 -12.86 5.65 14.66
N TRP A 33 -11.88 5.99 13.82
CA TRP A 33 -12.07 6.72 12.56
C TRP A 33 -12.40 5.84 11.33
N SER A 34 -12.29 4.51 11.45
CA SER A 34 -12.58 3.53 10.40
C SER A 34 -14.08 3.20 10.25
N GLN A 35 -14.91 3.59 11.21
CA GLN A 35 -16.34 3.24 11.22
C GLN A 35 -17.21 4.05 10.25
N ASN A 36 -16.65 4.98 9.46
CA ASN A 36 -17.41 5.82 8.53
C ASN A 36 -16.74 5.87 7.13
N SER A 37 -16.87 4.79 6.36
CA SER A 37 -16.40 4.68 4.97
C SER A 37 -17.42 5.13 3.91
N GLY A 38 -18.52 5.80 4.32
CA GLY A 38 -19.51 6.36 3.40
C GLY A 38 -18.97 7.53 2.57
N PRO A 39 -19.56 7.85 1.40
CA PRO A 39 -19.17 8.99 0.59
C PRO A 39 -19.32 10.29 1.40
N ARG A 40 -18.22 11.01 1.60
CA ARG A 40 -18.25 12.31 2.27
C ARG A 40 -18.51 13.42 1.24
N PRO A 41 -19.05 14.58 1.63
CA PRO A 41 -19.32 15.70 0.72
C PRO A 41 -18.10 16.24 -0.04
N ASP A 42 -16.90 15.89 0.41
CA ASP A 42 -15.59 16.32 -0.06
C ASP A 42 -14.81 15.25 -0.85
N GLY A 43 -15.44 14.12 -1.18
CA GLY A 43 -14.85 13.04 -1.97
C GLY A 43 -14.75 11.70 -1.22
N PRO A 44 -13.99 10.74 -1.77
CA PRO A 44 -13.74 9.47 -1.09
C PRO A 44 -12.99 9.69 0.21
N ASP A 45 -13.29 8.86 1.21
CA ASP A 45 -12.48 8.75 2.41
C ASP A 45 -11.16 8.01 2.07
N TRP A 46 -10.21 8.75 1.50
CA TRP A 46 -8.94 8.20 1.03
C TRP A 46 -8.17 7.51 2.16
N ALA A 47 -8.18 8.08 3.37
CA ALA A 47 -7.58 7.49 4.56
C ALA A 47 -8.11 6.07 4.84
N ASN A 48 -9.43 5.91 4.89
CA ASN A 48 -10.05 4.60 5.11
C ASN A 48 -9.82 3.65 3.94
N LEU A 49 -9.84 4.14 2.69
CA LEU A 49 -9.57 3.30 1.52
C LEU A 49 -8.14 2.75 1.55
N SER A 50 -7.13 3.60 1.76
CA SER A 50 -5.74 3.17 1.84
C SER A 50 -5.48 2.28 3.04
N LEU A 51 -6.09 2.56 4.19
CA LEU A 51 -6.02 1.69 5.38
C LEU A 51 -6.47 0.28 5.03
N ASN A 52 -7.68 0.14 4.46
CA ASN A 52 -8.26 -1.17 4.14
C ASN A 52 -7.40 -1.91 3.11
N LEU A 53 -6.93 -1.21 2.06
CA LEU A 53 -6.04 -1.82 1.07
C LEU A 53 -4.72 -2.33 1.69
N MET A 54 -4.14 -1.58 2.63
CA MET A 54 -2.90 -2.01 3.29
C MET A 54 -3.15 -3.15 4.29
N VAL A 55 -4.29 -3.15 5.00
CA VAL A 55 -4.68 -4.27 5.86
C VAL A 55 -4.91 -5.54 5.05
N ASP A 56 -5.62 -5.45 3.94
CA ASP A 56 -5.89 -6.58 3.05
C ASP A 56 -4.59 -7.17 2.48
N LYS A 57 -3.62 -6.31 2.14
CA LYS A 57 -2.34 -6.72 1.54
C LYS A 57 -1.29 -7.20 2.56
N TYR A 58 -1.17 -6.52 3.69
CA TYR A 58 -0.05 -6.68 4.64
C TYR A 58 -0.47 -7.19 6.02
N GLY A 59 -1.76 -7.39 6.26
CA GLY A 59 -2.31 -7.74 7.58
C GLY A 59 -2.39 -6.54 8.53
N PRO A 60 -2.56 -6.77 9.84
CA PRO A 60 -2.67 -5.68 10.81
C PRO A 60 -1.39 -4.81 10.85
N PRO A 61 -1.53 -3.50 11.16
CA PRO A 61 -0.37 -2.61 11.28
C PRO A 61 0.49 -2.97 12.48
N ASP A 62 1.79 -2.67 12.39
CA ASP A 62 2.74 -2.88 13.49
C ASP A 62 2.62 -1.77 14.54
N ARG A 63 2.17 -0.56 14.16
CA ARG A 63 1.93 0.57 15.06
C ARG A 63 0.70 1.38 14.67
N ILE A 64 0.01 1.90 15.67
CA ILE A 64 -1.04 2.90 15.54
C ILE A 64 -0.57 4.14 16.31
N GLU A 65 -0.37 5.24 15.60
CA GLU A 65 0.08 6.53 16.13
C GLU A 65 -1.07 7.55 16.07
N LEU A 66 -0.85 8.76 16.59
CA LEU A 66 -1.91 9.76 16.71
C LEU A 66 -2.54 10.14 15.34
N SER A 67 -1.72 10.30 14.31
CA SER A 67 -2.16 10.76 12.97
C SER A 67 -1.83 9.79 11.83
N ARG A 68 -1.38 8.57 12.15
CA ARG A 68 -1.07 7.55 11.15
C ARG A 68 -1.06 6.12 11.70
N VAL A 69 -1.26 5.16 10.81
CA VAL A 69 -0.97 3.74 11.06
C VAL A 69 0.25 3.31 10.26
N VAL A 70 1.03 2.38 10.79
CA VAL A 70 2.36 2.06 10.23
C VAL A 70 2.58 0.55 10.14
N TRP A 71 3.08 0.10 8.99
CA TRP A 71 3.71 -1.19 8.79
C TRP A 71 5.21 -1.00 8.60
N LEU A 72 6.01 -1.91 9.16
CA LEU A 72 7.46 -1.90 9.12
C LEU A 72 7.98 -3.15 8.40
N ASN A 73 9.10 -3.01 7.70
CA ASN A 73 9.86 -4.14 7.17
C ASN A 73 9.01 -5.11 6.32
N ARG A 74 8.22 -4.58 5.38
CA ARG A 74 7.47 -5.35 4.39
C ARG A 74 8.16 -5.18 3.03
N PRO A 75 9.08 -6.06 2.60
CA PRO A 75 9.90 -5.83 1.42
C PRO A 75 9.06 -5.46 0.18
N PRO A 76 9.47 -4.45 -0.61
CA PRO A 76 10.71 -3.67 -0.50
C PRO A 76 10.66 -2.53 0.52
N TRP A 77 9.53 -2.33 1.17
CA TRP A 77 9.26 -1.21 2.06
C TRP A 77 9.98 -1.35 3.39
N LYS A 78 10.72 -0.29 3.74
CA LYS A 78 11.17 -0.08 5.11
C LYS A 78 9.99 0.28 6.00
N ARG A 79 9.11 1.14 5.49
CA ARG A 79 7.93 1.63 6.20
C ARG A 79 6.82 1.94 5.21
N ILE A 80 5.61 1.53 5.55
CA ILE A 80 4.37 1.98 4.91
C ILE A 80 3.60 2.75 5.98
N ALA A 81 3.13 3.96 5.66
CA ALA A 81 2.32 4.75 6.57
C ALA A 81 1.04 5.23 5.87
N VAL A 82 -0.10 5.04 6.52
CA VAL A 82 -1.36 5.67 6.09
C VAL A 82 -1.68 6.79 7.08
N TRP A 83 -1.74 8.02 6.56
CA TRP A 83 -1.98 9.24 7.30
C TRP A 83 -3.47 9.58 7.34
N ASP A 84 -3.90 10.24 8.41
CA ASP A 84 -5.23 10.83 8.49
C ASP A 84 -5.35 12.13 7.68
N ASP A 85 -6.59 12.60 7.49
CA ASP A 85 -6.87 13.83 6.76
C ASP A 85 -6.39 15.11 7.48
N MET A 86 -6.20 15.05 8.81
CA MET A 86 -5.86 16.23 9.61
C MET A 86 -4.40 16.62 9.40
N GLU A 87 -3.49 15.65 9.41
CA GLU A 87 -2.07 15.89 9.15
C GLU A 87 -1.83 16.38 7.72
N LEU A 88 -2.53 15.80 6.73
CA LEU A 88 -2.42 16.22 5.34
C LEU A 88 -2.79 17.69 5.15
N GLN A 89 -3.84 18.16 5.86
CA GLN A 89 -4.22 19.57 5.85
C GLN A 89 -3.14 20.47 6.47
N GLN A 90 -2.53 20.07 7.58
CA GLN A 90 -1.45 20.83 8.22
C GLN A 90 -0.25 21.03 7.29
N PHE A 91 0.06 20.04 6.46
CA PHE A 91 1.14 20.12 5.47
C PHE A 91 0.69 20.60 4.08
N SER A 92 -0.56 21.04 3.93
CA SER A 92 -1.13 21.45 2.63
C SER A 92 -0.96 20.40 1.53
N LEU A 93 -0.97 19.11 1.92
CA LEU A 93 -0.94 17.98 1.00
C LEU A 93 -2.35 17.67 0.53
N ALA A 94 -2.46 17.15 -0.69
CA ALA A 94 -3.74 16.67 -1.20
C ALA A 94 -4.20 15.44 -0.40
N LYS A 95 -5.52 15.31 -0.19
CA LYS A 95 -6.11 14.18 0.56
C LYS A 95 -5.80 12.82 -0.06
N ASP A 96 -5.53 12.79 -1.36
CA ASP A 96 -5.14 11.60 -2.11
C ASP A 96 -3.62 11.31 -2.02
N GLN A 97 -2.90 11.92 -1.07
CA GLN A 97 -1.49 11.66 -0.75
C GLN A 97 -1.31 11.06 0.65
N ASN A 98 -2.30 10.30 1.08
CA ASN A 98 -2.41 9.74 2.42
C ASN A 98 -1.63 8.42 2.63
N LEU A 99 -1.23 7.72 1.57
CA LEU A 99 -0.35 6.54 1.61
C LEU A 99 1.09 6.95 1.31
N GLU A 100 1.98 6.75 2.28
CA GLU A 100 3.41 6.97 2.18
C GLU A 100 4.18 5.64 2.21
N ASP A 101 4.91 5.38 1.13
CA ASP A 101 5.82 4.23 1.04
C ASP A 101 7.26 4.70 1.11
N THR A 102 8.01 4.18 2.09
CA THR A 102 9.42 4.51 2.33
C THR A 102 10.32 3.31 2.06
N ILE A 103 11.44 3.56 1.40
CA ILE A 103 12.54 2.59 1.24
C ILE A 103 13.84 3.13 1.86
N ALA A 104 14.72 2.23 2.26
CA ALA A 104 16.12 2.58 2.50
C ALA A 104 16.78 2.88 1.15
N TYR A 105 17.26 4.11 0.95
CA TYR A 105 17.92 4.52 -0.28
C TYR A 105 18.79 5.74 -0.01
N SER A 106 20.10 5.61 -0.22
CA SER A 106 21.04 6.71 -0.02
C SER A 106 20.96 7.72 -1.16
N VAL A 107 20.53 8.94 -0.86
CA VAL A 107 20.40 10.03 -1.83
C VAL A 107 21.58 11.01 -1.69
N PRO A 108 22.46 11.10 -2.71
CA PRO A 108 23.53 12.08 -2.74
C PRO A 108 23.01 13.51 -2.54
N ARG A 109 23.74 14.32 -1.75
CA ARG A 109 23.30 15.67 -1.35
C ARG A 109 23.01 16.57 -2.56
N ASP A 110 23.85 16.49 -3.59
CA ASP A 110 23.73 17.24 -4.85
C ASP A 110 22.47 16.86 -5.66
N LYS A 111 21.97 15.62 -5.51
CA LYS A 111 20.77 15.12 -6.20
C LYS A 111 19.46 15.50 -5.51
N ARG A 112 19.49 15.87 -4.22
CA ARG A 112 18.26 16.21 -3.47
C ARG A 112 17.51 17.41 -4.05
N VAL A 113 18.23 18.38 -4.61
CA VAL A 113 17.62 19.54 -5.28
C VAL A 113 16.87 19.10 -6.53
N ALA A 114 17.47 18.23 -7.34
CA ALA A 114 16.85 17.71 -8.56
C ALA A 114 15.54 16.96 -8.27
N LEU A 115 15.50 16.16 -7.19
CA LEU A 115 14.28 15.47 -6.77
C LEU A 115 13.15 16.43 -6.36
N ARG A 116 13.45 17.55 -5.71
CA ARG A 116 12.43 18.57 -5.40
C ARG A 116 11.80 19.20 -6.65
N HIS A 117 12.51 19.20 -7.78
CA HIS A 117 12.00 19.71 -9.06
C HIS A 117 11.19 18.68 -9.86
N PHE A 118 11.15 17.42 -9.45
CA PHE A 118 10.47 16.34 -10.18
C PHE A 118 8.95 16.39 -9.98
N ASN A 119 8.46 15.82 -8.88
CA ASN A 119 7.07 15.87 -8.48
C ASN A 119 7.02 15.97 -6.95
N GLY A 120 6.22 16.87 -6.38
CA GLY A 120 6.20 17.16 -4.94
C GLY A 120 5.77 15.99 -4.03
N ARG A 121 5.63 14.78 -4.59
CA ARG A 121 5.24 13.54 -3.94
C ARG A 121 6.44 12.76 -3.39
N VAL A 122 7.65 13.06 -3.87
CA VAL A 122 8.89 12.40 -3.41
C VAL A 122 9.56 13.25 -2.33
N SER A 123 9.85 12.63 -1.19
CA SER A 123 10.58 13.24 -0.07
C SER A 123 11.84 12.45 0.25
N VAL A 124 12.88 13.14 0.73
CA VAL A 124 14.15 12.55 1.16
C VAL A 124 14.34 12.88 2.63
N SER A 125 14.75 11.91 3.44
CA SER A 125 15.02 12.14 4.86
C SER A 125 16.12 13.19 5.06
N ALA A 126 16.17 13.79 6.26
CA ALA A 126 17.14 14.85 6.56
C ALA A 126 18.61 14.36 6.40
N ASP A 127 18.90 13.15 6.85
CA ASP A 127 20.19 12.48 6.65
C ASP A 127 20.35 11.94 5.20
N GLY A 128 19.25 11.76 4.48
CA GLY A 128 19.12 11.21 3.13
C GLY A 128 19.47 9.76 3.00
N SER A 129 19.26 8.99 4.07
CA SER A 129 19.32 7.53 4.06
C SER A 129 18.00 6.89 3.60
N GLU A 130 16.91 7.67 3.51
CA GLU A 130 15.59 7.22 3.09
C GLU A 130 15.00 8.12 2.01
N ILE A 131 14.21 7.51 1.14
CA ILE A 131 13.34 8.20 0.19
C ILE A 131 11.93 7.65 0.34
N SER A 132 10.93 8.54 0.27
CA SER A 132 9.52 8.18 0.34
C SER A 132 8.74 8.76 -0.84
N ALA A 133 7.67 8.08 -1.22
CA ALA A 133 6.68 8.60 -2.15
C ALA A 133 5.29 8.62 -1.50
N ARG A 134 4.50 9.65 -1.79
CA ARG A 134 3.13 9.81 -1.29
C ARG A 134 2.09 9.84 -2.41
N SER A 135 1.04 9.04 -2.27
CA SER A 135 -0.16 9.05 -3.11
C SER A 135 -1.27 8.28 -2.39
N PHE A 136 -2.33 7.88 -3.09
CA PHE A 136 -3.37 6.97 -2.57
C PHE A 136 -3.15 5.53 -3.07
N SER A 137 -2.09 5.29 -3.86
CA SER A 137 -1.84 4.06 -4.59
C SER A 137 -0.36 3.68 -4.56
N GLU A 138 -0.07 2.53 -3.97
CA GLU A 138 1.29 1.97 -3.95
C GLU A 138 1.89 1.84 -5.37
N ALA A 139 1.06 1.55 -6.38
CA ALA A 139 1.48 1.50 -7.79
C ALA A 139 2.01 2.85 -8.30
N ARG A 140 1.41 3.96 -7.88
CA ARG A 140 1.87 5.32 -8.21
C ARG A 140 3.11 5.71 -7.39
N ASN A 141 3.25 5.16 -6.18
CA ASN A 141 4.45 5.31 -5.36
C ASN A 141 5.64 4.56 -6.00
N PHE A 142 5.44 3.34 -6.52
CA PHE A 142 6.46 2.65 -7.33
C PHE A 142 6.93 3.50 -8.52
N LEU A 143 6.01 4.07 -9.30
CA LEU A 143 6.35 4.93 -10.44
C LEU A 143 7.22 6.12 -9.99
N SER A 144 6.82 6.79 -8.92
CA SER A 144 7.55 7.96 -8.40
C SER A 144 8.94 7.59 -7.91
N LEU A 145 9.09 6.46 -7.21
CA LEU A 145 10.38 5.98 -6.70
C LEU A 145 11.32 5.50 -7.82
N ASN A 146 10.78 4.82 -8.83
CA ASN A 146 11.54 4.41 -10.01
C ASN A 146 12.09 5.62 -10.79
N LEU A 147 11.27 6.66 -10.97
CA LEU A 147 11.72 7.89 -11.63
C LEU A 147 12.69 8.70 -10.78
N ALA A 148 12.51 8.72 -9.46
CA ALA A 148 13.46 9.34 -8.55
C ALA A 148 14.84 8.68 -8.64
N ASP A 149 14.87 7.35 -8.70
CA ASP A 149 16.08 6.57 -8.88
C ASP A 149 16.81 6.88 -10.21
N GLU A 150 16.06 7.02 -11.31
CA GLU A 150 16.63 7.44 -12.60
C GLU A 150 17.19 8.86 -12.58
N ILE A 151 16.56 9.80 -11.87
CA ILE A 151 17.11 11.16 -11.66
C ILE A 151 18.41 11.11 -10.87
N ILE A 152 18.46 10.31 -9.81
CA ILE A 152 19.64 10.17 -8.95
C ILE A 152 20.82 9.64 -9.77
N ARG A 153 20.58 8.63 -10.61
CA ARG A 153 21.60 8.05 -11.52
C ARG A 153 21.92 8.92 -12.73
N GLY A 154 21.16 9.99 -12.96
CA GLY A 154 21.32 10.86 -14.13
C GLY A 154 20.83 10.26 -15.45
N ALA A 155 20.01 9.21 -15.39
CA ALA A 155 19.35 8.61 -16.57
C ALA A 155 18.19 9.47 -17.09
N LYS A 156 17.58 10.29 -16.22
CA LYS A 156 16.58 11.30 -16.58
C LYS A 156 16.85 12.62 -15.87
N THR A 157 16.52 13.71 -16.53
CA THR A 157 16.34 15.01 -15.88
C THR A 157 14.99 15.05 -15.14
N PRO A 158 14.82 15.95 -14.15
CA PRO A 158 13.53 16.12 -13.48
C PRO A 158 12.37 16.43 -14.44
N ALA A 159 12.65 17.19 -15.53
CA ALA A 159 11.65 17.53 -16.53
C ALA A 159 11.20 16.31 -17.35
N GLU A 160 12.15 15.48 -17.81
CA GLU A 160 11.85 14.24 -18.53
C GLU A 160 11.10 13.25 -17.64
N ALA A 161 11.52 13.11 -16.38
CA ALA A 161 10.84 12.27 -15.41
C ALA A 161 9.41 12.74 -15.17
N LYS A 162 9.18 14.06 -15.03
CA LYS A 162 7.84 14.64 -14.87
C LYS A 162 6.95 14.40 -16.08
N ALA A 163 7.48 14.53 -17.29
CA ALA A 163 6.73 14.24 -18.52
C ALA A 163 6.37 12.75 -18.62
N PHE A 164 7.32 11.86 -18.29
CA PHE A 164 7.10 10.42 -18.28
C PHE A 164 6.07 9.98 -17.23
N ASP A 165 6.14 10.56 -16.03
CA ASP A 165 5.16 10.35 -14.94
C ASP A 165 3.75 10.68 -15.42
N ALA A 166 3.55 11.87 -16.01
CA ALA A 166 2.25 12.32 -16.50
C ALA A 166 1.69 11.40 -17.61
N GLU A 167 2.51 11.02 -18.60
CA GLU A 167 2.06 10.12 -19.67
C GLU A 167 1.77 8.71 -19.15
N THR A 168 2.59 8.19 -18.23
CA THR A 168 2.36 6.86 -17.63
C THR A 168 1.05 6.82 -16.85
N LEU A 169 0.76 7.86 -16.05
CA LEU A 169 -0.50 7.95 -15.31
C LEU A 169 -1.71 8.04 -16.26
N LYS A 170 -1.60 8.83 -17.33
CA LYS A 170 -2.66 8.92 -18.35
C LYS A 170 -2.92 7.57 -19.02
N LEU A 171 -1.87 6.81 -19.36
CA LEU A 171 -2.01 5.47 -19.94
C LEU A 171 -2.59 4.47 -18.93
N ALA A 172 -2.19 4.57 -17.66
CA ALA A 172 -2.74 3.74 -16.59
C ALA A 172 -4.23 3.99 -16.38
N ASP A 173 -4.67 5.25 -16.40
CA ASP A 173 -6.09 5.62 -16.34
C ASP A 173 -6.88 5.09 -17.56
N ALA A 174 -6.20 4.85 -18.70
CA ALA A 174 -6.75 4.16 -19.87
C ALA A 174 -6.63 2.63 -19.81
N GLY A 175 -6.27 2.06 -18.65
CA GLY A 175 -6.18 0.62 -18.40
C GLY A 175 -4.91 -0.05 -18.93
N LYS A 176 -3.86 0.72 -19.26
CA LYS A 176 -2.56 0.15 -19.66
C LYS A 176 -1.71 -0.12 -18.42
N SER A 177 -1.01 -1.26 -18.42
CA SER A 177 -0.01 -1.56 -17.39
C SER A 177 1.35 -0.94 -17.73
N SER A 178 2.15 -0.69 -16.69
CA SER A 178 3.53 -0.23 -16.82
C SER A 178 4.41 -0.98 -15.81
N PRO A 179 5.60 -1.48 -16.20
CA PRO A 179 6.55 -2.06 -15.26
C PRO A 179 6.92 -1.11 -14.11
N TYR A 180 6.92 0.21 -14.37
CA TYR A 180 7.19 1.22 -13.35
C TYR A 180 6.17 1.25 -12.23
N MET A 181 4.98 0.68 -12.44
CA MET A 181 3.87 0.67 -11.48
C MET A 181 3.66 -0.68 -10.81
N SER A 182 4.39 -1.72 -11.23
CA SER A 182 4.25 -3.09 -10.71
C SER A 182 5.24 -3.41 -9.59
N GLY A 183 6.26 -2.59 -9.41
CA GLY A 183 7.32 -2.79 -8.42
C GLY A 183 8.48 -1.82 -8.62
N LEU A 184 9.50 -1.93 -7.77
CA LEU A 184 10.76 -1.23 -7.97
C LEU A 184 11.56 -1.89 -9.10
N LEU A 185 12.09 -1.09 -10.01
CA LEU A 185 12.96 -1.51 -11.12
C LEU A 185 14.44 -1.57 -10.71
N PHE A 186 14.70 -1.39 -9.41
CA PHE A 186 16.00 -1.47 -8.78
C PHE A 186 15.87 -2.19 -7.44
N THR A 187 16.99 -2.65 -6.89
CA THR A 187 17.02 -3.31 -5.59
C THR A 187 17.48 -2.31 -4.52
N PRO A 188 16.59 -1.78 -3.67
CA PRO A 188 17.02 -1.03 -2.50
C PRO A 188 17.74 -1.96 -1.50
N PRO A 189 18.65 -1.44 -0.67
CA PRO A 189 19.10 -2.13 0.52
C PRO A 189 17.92 -2.71 1.30
N ALA A 190 18.08 -3.93 1.81
CA ALA A 190 17.06 -4.55 2.65
C ALA A 190 16.74 -3.62 3.85
N PRO A 191 15.46 -3.52 4.26
CA PRO A 191 15.12 -2.87 5.52
C PRO A 191 15.96 -3.47 6.64
N ALA A 192 16.65 -2.63 7.41
CA ALA A 192 17.30 -3.10 8.62
C ALA A 192 16.23 -3.74 9.52
N ALA A 193 16.55 -4.87 10.16
CA ALA A 193 15.66 -5.49 11.13
C ALA A 193 15.24 -4.44 12.17
N ALA A 194 13.93 -4.35 12.47
CA ALA A 194 13.47 -3.48 13.54
C ALA A 194 14.16 -3.92 14.85
N PRO A 195 14.67 -2.99 15.67
CA PRO A 195 15.16 -3.31 17.01
C PRO A 195 14.01 -3.79 17.90
#